data_AF-A0A4Z2F7Z3-F1
#
_entry.id   AF-A0A4Z2F7Z3-F1
#
_cell.length_a   1.000
_cell.length_b   1.000
_cell.length_c   1.000
_cell.angle_alpha   90.00
_cell.angle_beta   90.00
_cell.angle_gamma   90.00
#
_symmetry.space_group_name_H-M   'P 1'
#
loop_
_entity.id
_entity.type
_entity.pdbx_description
1 polymer ?
#
loop_
_entity_poly.entity_id
_entity_poly.type
_entity_poly.pdbx_seq_one_letter_code
_entity_poly.pdbx_strand_id
1 'polypeptide(L)'
;MQTTDDVKSELSAMSFEEILKLQNQVGTKVYNEVAYGSSKSRAAGRKKRLNKNRPMEISAKRRAPFLRQVVSVKKPKLKKTKTNTPHKEDLKFLLKKMDNQERARKSREEQRERELQFKRERRERANQGARPFFLKSSDKKKLELADKYEELKKSGKLETFLSKKRKRNAGKDRRKLPRQLQNERFQ
;
A
#
# COMPACT_ATOMS: atom_id res chain seq x y z
N MET A 1 -54.42 -1.17 15.85
CA MET A 1 -52.99 -0.99 15.53
C MET A 1 -52.45 0.00 16.55
N GLN A 2 -51.50 -0.40 17.40
CA GLN A 2 -50.86 0.54 18.33
C GLN A 2 -50.20 1.66 17.53
N THR A 3 -50.32 2.92 17.98
CA THR A 3 -49.66 4.03 17.29
C THR A 3 -48.18 4.06 17.67
N THR A 4 -47.35 4.68 16.83
CA THR A 4 -45.90 4.76 17.10
C THR A 4 -45.58 5.51 18.39
N ASP A 5 -46.46 6.40 18.82
CA ASP A 5 -46.26 7.20 20.02
C ASP A 5 -46.63 6.41 21.29
N ASP A 6 -47.61 5.49 21.19
CA ASP A 6 -47.91 4.52 22.24
C ASP A 6 -46.70 3.62 22.49
N VAL A 7 -46.11 3.06 21.42
CA VAL A 7 -44.91 2.21 21.51
C VAL A 7 -43.73 2.97 22.14
N LYS A 8 -43.53 4.24 21.80
CA LYS A 8 -42.45 5.06 22.43
C LYS A 8 -42.69 5.26 23.93
N SER A 9 -43.95 5.48 24.34
CA SER A 9 -44.27 5.66 25.75
C SER A 9 -44.07 4.38 26.56
N GLU A 10 -44.44 3.22 26.01
CA GLU A 10 -44.17 1.90 26.60
C GLU A 10 -42.66 1.61 26.70
N LEU A 11 -41.90 1.91 25.64
CA LEU A 11 -40.45 1.77 25.64
C LEU A 11 -39.76 2.70 26.65
N SER A 12 -40.33 3.87 26.91
CA SER A 12 -39.80 4.82 27.91
C SER A 12 -40.06 4.37 29.35
N ALA A 13 -41.06 3.52 29.58
CA ALA A 13 -41.39 2.99 30.90
C ALA A 13 -40.56 1.74 31.26
N MET A 14 -40.05 1.01 30.27
CA MET A 14 -39.22 -0.18 30.48
C MET A 14 -37.79 0.18 30.91
N SER A 15 -37.18 -0.70 31.71
CA SER A 15 -35.79 -0.55 32.11
C SER A 15 -34.85 -0.75 30.93
N PHE A 16 -33.65 -0.15 31.02
CA PHE A 16 -32.64 -0.26 29.96
C PHE A 16 -32.27 -1.72 29.64
N GLU A 17 -32.27 -2.59 30.66
CA GLU A 17 -31.98 -4.02 30.49
C GLU A 17 -33.06 -4.72 29.64
N GLU A 18 -34.33 -4.40 29.88
CA GLU A 18 -35.46 -4.93 29.13
C GLU A 18 -35.46 -4.43 27.69
N ILE A 19 -35.14 -3.15 27.47
CA ILE A 19 -34.98 -2.58 26.12
C ILE A 19 -33.86 -3.29 25.37
N LEU A 20 -32.74 -3.59 26.03
CA LEU A 20 -31.61 -4.28 25.41
C LEU A 20 -31.94 -5.76 25.09
N LYS A 21 -32.63 -6.45 26.01
CA LYS A 21 -33.15 -7.81 25.77
C LYS A 21 -34.09 -7.85 24.58
N LEU A 22 -35.00 -6.88 24.49
CA LEU A 22 -35.93 -6.73 23.36
C LEU A 22 -35.16 -6.50 22.05
N GLN A 23 -34.20 -5.57 22.02
CA GLN A 23 -33.37 -5.31 20.83
C GLN A 23 -32.60 -6.55 20.35
N ASN A 24 -32.12 -7.38 21.28
CA ASN A 24 -31.42 -8.62 20.95
C ASN A 24 -32.38 -9.71 20.42
N GLN A 25 -33.62 -9.75 20.91
CA GLN A 25 -34.62 -10.73 20.48
C GLN A 25 -35.24 -10.39 19.13
N VAL A 26 -35.73 -9.16 18.93
CA VAL A 26 -36.38 -8.75 17.67
C VAL A 26 -35.38 -8.22 16.63
N GLY A 27 -34.16 -7.90 17.05
CA GLY A 27 -33.11 -7.30 16.23
C GLY A 27 -33.21 -5.78 16.14
N THR A 28 -32.05 -5.11 16.17
CA THR A 28 -31.97 -3.64 16.22
C THR A 28 -32.59 -2.93 15.01
N LYS A 29 -32.60 -3.55 13.83
CA LYS A 29 -33.22 -2.95 12.62
C LYS A 29 -34.73 -2.90 12.74
N VAL A 30 -35.36 -4.01 13.15
CA VAL A 30 -36.81 -4.12 13.30
C VAL A 30 -37.28 -3.23 14.46
N TYR A 31 -36.56 -3.27 15.59
CA TYR A 31 -36.81 -2.39 16.72
C TYR A 31 -36.81 -0.91 16.31
N ASN A 32 -35.77 -0.45 15.60
CA ASN A 32 -35.66 0.95 15.21
C ASN A 32 -36.74 1.38 14.22
N GLU A 33 -37.15 0.50 13.31
CA GLU A 33 -38.22 0.76 12.35
C GLU A 33 -39.59 0.91 13.04
N VAL A 34 -39.87 0.09 14.05
CA VAL A 34 -41.14 0.15 14.80
C VAL A 34 -41.15 1.31 15.79
N ALA A 35 -40.06 1.52 16.55
CA ALA A 35 -39.99 2.55 17.59
C ALA A 35 -39.84 3.97 17.04
N TYR A 36 -39.03 4.14 15.98
CA TYR A 36 -38.71 5.46 15.43
C TYR A 36 -39.29 5.68 14.03
N GLY A 37 -40.00 4.69 13.48
CA GLY A 37 -40.45 4.68 12.10
C GLY A 37 -39.32 4.38 11.13
N SER A 38 -39.65 4.17 9.85
CA SER A 38 -38.63 4.26 8.80
C SER A 38 -38.12 5.70 8.77
N SER A 39 -36.96 5.96 9.38
CA SER A 39 -36.31 7.24 9.19
C SER A 39 -36.04 7.36 7.70
N LYS A 40 -36.85 8.17 6.99
CA LYS A 40 -36.60 8.52 5.59
C LYS A 40 -35.13 8.84 5.52
N SER A 41 -34.34 8.00 4.83
CA SER A 41 -32.98 8.36 4.47
C SER A 41 -33.12 9.76 3.89
N ARG A 42 -32.60 10.80 4.56
CA ARG A 42 -32.67 12.17 4.04
C ARG A 42 -32.26 12.03 2.59
N ALA A 43 -33.21 12.24 1.67
CA ALA A 43 -33.00 11.96 0.26
C ALA A 43 -31.69 12.64 -0.08
N ALA A 44 -30.65 11.85 -0.35
CA ALA A 44 -29.31 12.40 -0.51
C ALA A 44 -29.39 13.22 -1.78
N GLY A 45 -29.68 14.51 -1.63
CA GLY A 45 -29.96 15.40 -2.74
C GLY A 45 -28.85 15.24 -3.76
N ARG A 46 -29.22 15.15 -5.05
CA ARG A 46 -28.27 15.03 -6.17
C ARG A 46 -27.05 15.91 -5.87
N LYS A 47 -25.90 15.28 -5.58
CA LYS A 47 -24.69 16.02 -5.20
C LYS A 47 -24.38 17.00 -6.33
N LYS A 48 -24.53 18.30 -6.11
CA LYS A 48 -24.30 19.30 -7.16
C LYS A 48 -22.84 19.25 -7.62
N ARG A 49 -22.61 19.46 -8.91
CA ARG A 49 -21.25 19.62 -9.47
C ARG A 49 -20.59 20.81 -8.76
N LEU A 50 -19.35 20.65 -8.26
CA LEU A 50 -18.63 21.77 -7.66
C LEU A 50 -18.30 22.87 -8.70
N ASN A 51 -18.17 22.52 -9.98
CA ASN A 51 -17.84 23.42 -11.09
C ASN A 51 -18.34 22.80 -12.42
N LYS A 52 -18.67 23.63 -13.42
CA LYS A 52 -19.06 23.30 -14.81
C LYS A 52 -18.07 22.40 -15.56
N ASN A 53 -16.82 22.29 -15.11
CA ASN A 53 -15.80 21.44 -15.72
C ASN A 53 -15.50 20.17 -14.90
N ARG A 54 -16.21 19.92 -13.80
CA ARG A 54 -16.00 18.70 -12.98
C ARG A 54 -17.00 17.61 -13.36
N PRO A 55 -16.55 16.47 -13.92
CA PRO A 55 -17.44 15.35 -14.24
C PRO A 55 -17.91 14.66 -12.95
N MET A 56 -19.18 14.25 -12.94
CA MET A 56 -19.79 13.52 -11.81
C MET A 56 -19.80 12.01 -11.99
N GLU A 57 -19.56 11.54 -13.21
CA GLU A 57 -19.63 10.14 -13.58
C GLU A 57 -18.62 9.28 -12.82
N ILE A 58 -19.01 8.04 -12.54
CA ILE A 58 -18.15 7.06 -11.87
C ILE A 58 -16.92 6.77 -12.74
N SER A 59 -17.08 6.70 -14.06
CA SER A 59 -16.02 6.57 -15.08
C SER A 59 -14.90 7.59 -14.88
N ALA A 60 -15.23 8.87 -14.67
CA ALA A 60 -14.27 9.95 -14.48
C ALA A 60 -13.58 9.94 -13.10
N LYS A 61 -14.20 9.29 -12.10
CA LYS A 61 -13.60 9.07 -10.77
C LYS A 61 -12.78 7.78 -10.71
N ARG A 62 -12.97 6.86 -11.65
CA ARG A 62 -12.13 5.66 -11.79
C ARG A 62 -10.79 6.12 -12.35
N ARG A 63 -9.74 6.00 -11.53
CA ARG A 63 -8.36 6.21 -11.99
C ARG A 63 -8.12 5.28 -13.18
N ALA A 64 -7.76 5.85 -14.33
CA ALA A 64 -7.37 5.06 -15.50
C ALA A 64 -6.30 4.04 -15.06
N PRO A 65 -6.45 2.76 -15.39
CA PRO A 65 -5.44 1.78 -15.04
C PRO A 65 -4.12 2.20 -15.69
N PHE A 66 -3.10 2.47 -14.86
CA PHE A 66 -1.78 2.89 -15.30
C PHE A 66 -1.07 1.82 -16.17
N LEU A 67 -1.56 0.59 -16.10
CA LEU A 67 -0.92 -0.57 -16.70
C LEU A 67 -1.80 -1.15 -17.81
N ARG A 68 -1.44 -0.87 -19.06
CA ARG A 68 -1.72 -1.82 -20.14
C ARG A 68 -1.02 -3.11 -19.71
N GLN A 69 -1.79 -4.16 -19.42
CA GLN A 69 -1.23 -5.50 -19.28
C GLN A 69 -0.65 -5.84 -20.65
N VAL A 70 0.61 -5.45 -20.85
CA VAL A 70 1.40 -5.89 -21.99
C VAL A 70 1.48 -7.39 -21.79
N VAL A 71 0.84 -8.12 -22.70
CA VAL A 71 0.90 -9.57 -22.86
C VAL A 71 2.31 -10.02 -22.45
N SER A 72 2.42 -11.03 -21.60
CA SER A 72 3.70 -11.61 -21.23
C SER A 72 4.38 -12.10 -22.51
N VAL A 73 5.20 -11.24 -23.12
CA VAL A 73 5.93 -11.60 -24.33
C VAL A 73 6.88 -12.69 -23.88
N LYS A 74 6.69 -13.92 -24.38
CA LYS A 74 7.61 -15.03 -24.13
C LYS A 74 9.01 -14.51 -24.40
N LYS A 75 9.86 -14.48 -23.36
CA LYS A 75 11.22 -13.94 -23.45
C LYS A 75 11.86 -14.53 -24.70
N PRO A 76 12.23 -13.74 -25.73
CA PRO A 76 12.89 -14.30 -26.88
C PRO A 76 14.22 -14.85 -26.38
N LYS A 77 14.31 -16.18 -26.23
CA LYS A 77 15.58 -16.84 -26.05
C LYS A 77 16.33 -16.57 -27.35
N LEU A 78 17.27 -15.63 -27.33
CA LEU A 78 18.12 -15.32 -28.47
C LEU A 78 18.75 -16.65 -28.92
N LYS A 79 18.26 -17.21 -30.03
CA LYS A 79 18.95 -18.31 -30.71
C LYS A 79 20.34 -17.77 -31.04
N LYS A 80 21.39 -18.54 -30.79
CA LYS A 80 22.78 -18.11 -31.01
C LYS A 80 22.96 -17.81 -32.50
N THR A 81 22.81 -16.55 -32.91
CA THR A 81 23.15 -16.10 -34.25
C THR A 81 24.66 -15.90 -34.32
N LYS A 82 25.29 -16.48 -35.33
CA LYS A 82 26.72 -16.31 -35.63
C LYS A 82 26.91 -14.97 -36.35
N THR A 83 27.13 -13.89 -35.59
CA THR A 83 27.86 -12.66 -35.99
C THR A 83 27.72 -11.55 -34.93
N ASN A 84 28.76 -10.73 -34.75
CA ASN A 84 28.75 -9.51 -33.93
C ASN A 84 28.13 -8.36 -34.74
N THR A 85 26.80 -8.34 -34.83
CA THR A 85 26.06 -7.24 -35.47
C THR A 85 25.56 -6.24 -34.43
N PRO A 86 25.48 -4.92 -34.75
CA PRO A 86 24.95 -3.89 -33.85
C PRO A 86 23.56 -4.26 -33.30
N HIS A 87 22.77 -4.94 -34.12
CA HIS A 87 21.47 -5.49 -33.76
C HIS A 87 21.49 -6.42 -32.52
N LYS A 88 22.58 -7.16 -32.27
CA LYS A 88 22.73 -8.03 -31.09
C LYS A 88 22.90 -7.24 -29.80
N GLU A 89 23.55 -6.08 -29.85
CA GLU A 89 23.73 -5.20 -28.69
C GLU A 89 22.42 -4.52 -28.31
N ASP A 90 21.68 -4.04 -29.32
CA ASP A 90 20.34 -3.48 -29.14
C ASP A 90 19.39 -4.50 -28.52
N LEU A 91 19.41 -5.74 -28.99
CA LEU A 91 18.61 -6.83 -28.43
C LEU A 91 19.01 -7.15 -26.98
N LYS A 92 20.31 -7.17 -26.65
CA LYS A 92 20.79 -7.34 -25.26
C LYS A 92 20.36 -6.18 -24.37
N PHE A 93 20.44 -4.94 -24.86
CA PHE A 93 20.02 -3.75 -24.13
C PHE A 93 18.52 -3.78 -23.87
N LEU A 94 17.72 -4.11 -24.89
CA LEU A 94 16.27 -4.23 -24.78
C LEU A 94 15.90 -5.31 -23.74
N LEU A 95 16.54 -6.48 -23.79
CA LEU A 95 16.32 -7.54 -22.81
C LEU A 95 16.65 -7.07 -21.38
N LYS A 96 17.80 -6.40 -21.19
CA LYS A 96 18.19 -5.83 -19.89
C LYS A 96 17.18 -4.79 -19.39
N LYS A 97 16.65 -3.94 -20.27
CA LYS A 97 15.61 -2.96 -19.95
C LYS A 97 14.31 -3.64 -19.52
N MET A 98 13.89 -4.68 -20.24
CA MET A 98 12.70 -5.47 -19.89
C MET A 98 12.86 -6.18 -18.54
N ASP A 99 13.99 -6.86 -18.29
CA ASP A 99 14.24 -7.53 -17.01
C ASP A 99 14.32 -6.53 -15.84
N ASN A 100 14.82 -5.31 -16.08
CA ASN A 100 14.82 -4.25 -15.08
C ASN A 100 13.39 -3.75 -14.80
N GLN A 101 12.55 -3.66 -15.82
CA GLN A 101 11.15 -3.28 -15.69
C GLN A 101 10.36 -4.33 -14.90
N GLU A 102 10.55 -5.62 -15.20
CA GLU A 102 9.94 -6.72 -14.44
C GLU A 102 10.37 -6.70 -12.97
N ARG A 103 11.68 -6.58 -12.71
CA ARG A 103 12.19 -6.48 -11.33
C ARG A 103 11.63 -5.27 -10.59
N ALA A 104 11.52 -4.12 -11.25
CA ALA A 104 10.93 -2.92 -10.66
C ALA A 104 9.43 -3.09 -10.36
N ARG A 105 8.68 -3.81 -11.20
CA ARG A 105 7.27 -4.14 -10.94
C ARG A 105 7.14 -5.07 -9.74
N LYS A 106 7.87 -6.19 -9.75
CA LYS A 106 7.86 -7.17 -8.66
C LYS A 106 8.20 -6.52 -7.31
N SER A 107 9.24 -5.68 -7.26
CA SER A 107 9.61 -4.96 -6.03
C SER A 107 8.50 -4.01 -5.53
N ARG A 108 7.76 -3.35 -6.43
CA ARG A 108 6.60 -2.51 -6.04
C ARG A 108 5.43 -3.34 -5.55
N GLU A 109 5.19 -4.50 -6.16
CA GLU A 109 4.15 -5.44 -5.74
C GLU A 109 4.46 -6.00 -4.35
N GLU A 110 5.69 -6.45 -4.09
CA GLU A 110 6.15 -6.92 -2.78
C GLU A 110 6.03 -5.83 -1.70
N GLN A 111 6.34 -4.57 -2.03
CA GLN A 111 6.13 -3.43 -1.12
C GLN A 111 4.65 -3.22 -0.81
N ARG A 112 3.79 -3.24 -1.84
CA ARG A 112 2.33 -3.11 -1.68
C ARG A 112 1.77 -4.25 -0.84
N GLU A 113 2.20 -5.48 -1.07
CA GLU A 113 1.78 -6.64 -0.30
C GLU A 113 2.16 -6.52 1.16
N ARG A 114 3.41 -6.12 1.46
CA ARG A 114 3.84 -5.84 2.85
C ARG A 114 2.99 -4.75 3.51
N GLU A 115 2.70 -3.65 2.81
CA GLU A 115 1.82 -2.60 3.34
C GLU A 115 0.40 -3.10 3.62
N LEU A 116 -0.14 -3.93 2.73
CA LEU A 116 -1.47 -4.53 2.89
C LEU A 116 -1.50 -5.52 4.05
N GLN A 117 -0.45 -6.34 4.22
CA GLN A 117 -0.29 -7.24 5.36
C GLN A 117 -0.30 -6.46 6.67
N PHE A 118 0.52 -5.42 6.81
CA PHE A 118 0.49 -4.57 8.00
C PHE A 118 -0.88 -3.92 8.22
N LYS A 119 -1.58 -3.50 7.15
CA LYS A 119 -2.93 -2.95 7.29
C LYS A 119 -3.94 -3.99 7.78
N ARG A 120 -3.79 -5.24 7.37
CA ARG A 120 -4.62 -6.37 7.79
C ARG A 120 -4.40 -6.70 9.26
N GLU A 121 -3.15 -6.89 9.68
CA GLU A 121 -2.78 -7.16 11.08
C GLU A 121 -3.28 -6.06 12.02
N ARG A 122 -3.20 -4.81 11.58
CA ARG A 122 -3.69 -3.67 12.37
C ARG A 122 -5.20 -3.69 12.55
N ARG A 123 -5.96 -4.13 11.54
CA ARG A 123 -7.41 -4.32 11.66
C ARG A 123 -7.73 -5.48 12.59
N GLU A 124 -7.01 -6.58 12.50
CA GLU A 124 -7.21 -7.75 13.36
C GLU A 124 -6.95 -7.40 14.84
N ARG A 125 -5.89 -6.66 15.15
CA ARG A 125 -5.65 -6.13 16.51
C ARG A 125 -6.76 -5.19 16.98
N ALA A 126 -7.27 -4.33 16.09
CA ALA A 126 -8.39 -3.45 16.42
C ALA A 126 -9.66 -4.24 16.73
N ASN A 127 -9.93 -5.31 15.97
CA ASN A 127 -11.08 -6.21 16.21
C ASN A 127 -10.97 -6.92 17.56
N GLN A 128 -9.75 -7.21 18.02
CA GLN A 128 -9.48 -7.74 19.37
C GLN A 128 -9.61 -6.67 20.49
N GLY A 129 -9.95 -5.43 20.14
CA GLY A 129 -10.06 -4.32 21.09
C GLY A 129 -8.74 -3.62 21.42
N ALA A 130 -7.62 -4.05 20.84
CA ALA A 130 -6.32 -3.41 21.07
C ALA A 130 -6.19 -2.10 20.28
N ARG A 131 -5.54 -1.10 20.89
CA ARG A 131 -5.31 0.20 20.24
C ARG A 131 -4.39 0.03 19.01
N PRO A 132 -4.80 0.47 17.81
CA PRO A 132 -3.99 0.27 16.61
C PRO A 132 -2.65 1.03 16.67
N PHE A 133 -1.54 0.31 16.74
CA PHE A 133 -0.19 0.91 16.70
C PHE A 133 0.25 1.18 15.25
N PHE A 134 0.93 2.30 15.02
CA PHE A 134 1.50 2.68 13.72
C PHE A 134 3.01 2.80 13.86
N LEU A 135 3.75 1.92 13.18
CA LEU A 135 5.20 2.05 13.13
C LEU A 135 5.59 3.32 12.36
N LYS A 136 6.56 4.06 12.91
CA LYS A 136 7.17 5.20 12.22
C LYS A 136 7.90 4.72 10.96
N SER A 137 8.03 5.58 9.96
CA SER A 137 8.72 5.24 8.71
C SER A 137 10.19 4.83 8.94
N SER A 138 10.86 5.40 9.95
CA SER A 138 12.20 5.01 10.37
C SER A 138 12.27 3.55 10.82
N ASP A 139 11.27 3.11 11.59
CA ASP A 139 11.26 1.80 12.22
C ASP A 139 10.91 0.73 11.19
N LYS A 140 9.96 1.04 10.28
CA LYS A 140 9.72 0.23 9.08
C LYS A 140 11.00 0.01 8.30
N LYS A 141 11.78 1.07 8.06
CA LYS A 141 13.04 0.97 7.33
C LYS A 141 14.10 0.15 8.06
N LYS A 142 14.14 0.18 9.40
CA LYS A 142 15.02 -0.69 10.19
C LYS A 142 14.64 -2.16 10.04
N LEU A 143 13.33 -2.48 10.09
CA LEU A 143 12.84 -3.84 9.85
C LEU A 143 13.23 -4.35 8.46
N GLU A 144 12.97 -3.55 7.40
CA GLU A 144 13.37 -3.92 6.04
C GLU A 144 14.88 -4.16 5.89
N LEU A 145 15.70 -3.37 6.60
CA LEU A 145 17.14 -3.54 6.59
C LEU A 145 17.58 -4.80 7.34
N ALA A 146 16.88 -5.18 8.41
CA ALA A 146 17.13 -6.42 9.15
C ALA A 146 16.78 -7.64 8.29
N ASP A 147 15.61 -7.65 7.64
CA ASP A 147 15.20 -8.74 6.73
C ASP A 147 16.24 -8.94 5.61
N LYS A 148 16.66 -7.83 5.00
CA LYS A 148 17.67 -7.84 3.95
C LYS A 148 19.05 -8.32 4.45
N TYR A 149 19.41 -7.98 5.68
CA TYR A 149 20.66 -8.46 6.28
C TYR A 149 20.61 -9.99 6.44
N GLU A 150 19.51 -10.52 6.96
CA GLU A 150 19.29 -11.96 7.09
C GLU A 150 19.35 -12.69 5.75
N GLU A 151 18.71 -12.15 4.71
CA GLU A 151 18.81 -12.68 3.34
C GLU A 151 20.26 -12.70 2.81
N LEU A 152 21.02 -11.62 3.04
CA LEU A 152 22.42 -11.52 2.61
C LEU A 152 23.33 -12.47 3.39
N LYS A 153 23.04 -12.70 4.67
CA LYS A 153 23.74 -13.65 5.53
C LYS A 153 23.47 -15.08 5.09
N LYS A 154 22.20 -15.44 4.88
CA LYS A 154 21.76 -16.76 4.37
C LYS A 154 22.34 -17.06 2.99
N SER A 155 22.44 -16.06 2.12
CA SER A 155 23.02 -16.22 0.77
C SER A 155 24.55 -16.16 0.71
N GLY A 156 25.24 -15.93 1.85
CA GLY A 156 26.70 -15.81 1.91
C GLY A 156 27.29 -14.58 1.21
N LYS A 157 26.45 -13.63 0.77
CA LYS A 157 26.87 -12.44 -0.02
C LYS A 157 27.11 -11.20 0.83
N LEU A 158 26.91 -11.29 2.15
CA LEU A 158 27.01 -10.18 3.09
C LEU A 158 28.36 -9.45 3.01
N GLU A 159 29.48 -10.17 3.11
CA GLU A 159 30.81 -9.55 3.10
C GLU A 159 31.09 -8.79 1.80
N THR A 160 30.73 -9.38 0.66
CA THR A 160 30.89 -8.73 -0.65
C THR A 160 30.02 -7.48 -0.79
N PHE A 161 28.85 -7.47 -0.17
CA PHE A 161 27.96 -6.32 -0.15
C PHE A 161 28.52 -5.20 0.74
N LEU A 162 28.99 -5.55 1.94
CA LEU A 162 29.59 -4.61 2.88
C LEU A 162 30.87 -3.99 2.31
N SER A 163 31.76 -4.76 1.69
CA SER A 163 32.99 -4.22 1.07
C SER A 163 32.67 -3.21 -0.04
N LYS A 164 31.72 -3.53 -0.94
CA LYS A 164 31.24 -2.61 -1.98
C LYS A 164 30.57 -1.37 -1.39
N LYS A 165 29.82 -1.52 -0.30
CA LYS A 165 29.16 -0.40 0.39
C LYS A 165 30.19 0.53 1.04
N ARG A 166 31.19 -0.01 1.74
CA ARG A 166 32.31 0.74 2.33
C ARG A 166 33.04 1.55 1.25
N LYS A 167 33.41 0.95 0.13
CA LYS A 167 34.08 1.65 -1.00
C LYS A 167 33.24 2.80 -1.57
N ARG A 168 31.93 2.59 -1.76
CA ARG A 168 31.00 3.63 -2.27
C ARG A 168 30.79 4.76 -1.27
N ASN A 169 30.71 4.45 0.02
CA ASN A 169 30.57 5.45 1.08
C ASN A 169 31.85 6.29 1.18
N ALA A 170 33.03 5.67 1.23
CA ALA A 170 34.31 6.38 1.25
C ALA A 170 34.45 7.37 0.07
N GLY A 171 34.02 6.99 -1.13
CA GLY A 171 34.00 7.90 -2.28
C GLY A 171 33.03 9.08 -2.15
N LYS A 172 31.91 8.91 -1.43
CA LYS A 172 30.96 10.01 -1.11
C LYS A 172 31.50 10.91 -0.01
N ASP A 173 32.08 10.32 1.02
CA ASP A 173 32.62 11.04 2.17
C ASP A 173 33.82 11.89 1.72
N ARG A 174 34.66 11.36 0.83
CA ARG A 174 35.73 12.13 0.17
C ARG A 174 35.24 13.36 -0.59
N ARG A 175 34.01 13.34 -1.15
CA ARG A 175 33.43 14.53 -1.81
C ARG A 175 32.94 15.59 -0.83
N LYS A 176 32.64 15.20 0.40
CA LYS A 176 32.18 16.10 1.48
C LYS A 176 33.34 16.68 2.27
N LEU A 177 34.49 16.00 2.25
CA LEU A 177 35.71 16.52 2.86
C LEU A 177 36.29 17.66 2.00
N PRO A 178 36.81 18.72 2.63
CA PRO A 178 37.53 19.76 1.91
C PRO A 178 38.67 19.12 1.11
N ARG A 179 38.86 19.58 -0.14
CA ARG A 179 39.99 19.15 -0.95
C ARG A 179 41.24 19.67 -0.27
N GLN A 180 42.00 18.78 0.36
CA GLN A 180 43.36 19.10 0.77
C GLN A 180 44.14 19.32 -0.52
N LEU A 181 44.47 20.59 -0.81
CA LEU A 181 45.44 20.94 -1.83
C LEU A 181 46.75 20.30 -1.36
N GLN A 182 47.19 19.26 -2.05
CA GLN A 182 48.54 18.72 -1.86
C GLN A 182 49.52 19.70 -2.53
N ASN A 183 49.64 20.89 -1.95
CA ASN A 183 50.89 21.64 -2.01
C ASN A 183 51.77 21.03 -0.90
N GLU A 184 53.10 21.12 -1.01
CA GLU A 184 54.09 20.41 -0.19
C GLU A 184 54.40 18.97 -0.67
N ARG A 185 54.89 18.84 -1.90
CA ARG A 185 56.04 17.99 -2.18
C ARG A 185 56.61 18.35 -3.55
N PHE A 186 57.82 18.93 -3.52
CA PHE A 186 58.83 19.15 -4.57
C PHE A 186 59.36 20.59 -4.49
N GLN A 187 60.03 20.90 -3.37
CA GLN A 187 61.27 21.69 -3.40
C GLN A 187 62.41 20.75 -2.99
#